data_AF-A0A444RIE5-F1
#
_entry.id   AF-A0A444RIE5-F1
#
_cell.length_a   1.000
_cell.length_b   1.000
_cell.length_c   1.000
_cell.angle_alpha   90.00
_cell.angle_beta   90.00
_cell.angle_gamma   90.00
#
_symmetry.space_group_name_H-M   'P 1'
#
loop_
_entity.id
_entity.type
_entity.pdbx_description
1 polymer ?
#
loop_
_entity_poly.entity_id
_entity_poly.type
_entity_poly.pdbx_seq_one_letter_code
_entity_poly.pdbx_strand_id
1 'polypeptide(L)' 'PIAFDDRYGDREFDRQLTEAGTGLNRLFLHAAALKFTHPGTGEVMRIEAPMDDGLKRCLQKLRNAR' A
#
# COMPACT_ATOMS: atom_id res chain seq x y z
N PRO A 1 -1.09 -12.92 3.64
CA PRO A 1 -2.17 -11.97 3.98
C PRO A 1 -1.66 -10.53 3.77
N ILE A 2 -2.51 -9.50 3.87
CA ILE A 2 -2.03 -8.11 3.76
C ILE A 2 -1.13 -7.80 4.96
N ALA A 3 0.00 -7.16 4.70
CA ALA A 3 0.93 -6.73 5.75
C ALA A 3 0.27 -5.71 6.68
N PHE A 4 0.48 -5.88 7.99
CA PHE A 4 -0.07 -5.05 9.06
C PHE A 4 -1.60 -4.97 9.03
N ASP A 5 -2.25 -6.09 8.71
CA ASP A 5 -3.69 -6.28 8.89
C ASP A 5 -3.98 -6.90 10.27
N ASP A 6 -4.53 -6.10 11.19
CA ASP A 6 -4.79 -6.57 12.55
C ASP A 6 -5.93 -7.60 12.66
N ARG A 7 -6.71 -7.83 11.61
CA ARG A 7 -7.88 -8.75 11.63
C ARG A 7 -7.64 -10.03 10.86
N TYR A 8 -7.05 -9.92 9.67
CA TYR A 8 -6.84 -11.02 8.74
C TYR A 8 -5.36 -11.23 8.39
N GLY A 9 -4.47 -10.55 9.11
CA GLY A 9 -3.02 -10.58 8.92
C GLY A 9 -2.33 -11.79 9.53
N ASP A 10 -1.02 -11.80 9.38
CA ASP A 10 -0.10 -12.78 9.97
C ASP A 10 1.00 -12.01 10.71
N ARG A 11 1.08 -12.20 12.03
CA ARG A 11 2.04 -11.52 12.91
C ARG A 11 3.48 -11.89 12.59
N GLU A 12 3.74 -13.12 12.11
CA GLU A 12 5.09 -13.53 11.71
C GLU A 12 5.51 -12.85 10.41
N PHE A 13 4.57 -12.64 9.48
CA PHE A 13 4.84 -11.87 8.27
C PHE A 13 5.17 -10.40 8.60
N ASP A 14 4.42 -9.78 9.51
CA ASP A 14 4.70 -8.41 9.98
C ASP A 14 6.06 -8.30 10.69
N ARG A 15 6.42 -9.32 11.48
CA ARG A 15 7.74 -9.42 12.12
C ARG A 15 8.85 -9.48 11.07
N GLN A 16 8.72 -10.32 10.04
CA GLN A 16 9.71 -10.42 8.95
C GLN A 16 9.90 -9.08 8.22
N LEU A 17 8.82 -8.35 7.95
CA LEU A 17 8.88 -7.02 7.33
C LEU A 17 9.57 -5.99 8.22
N THR A 18 9.36 -6.09 9.54
CA THR A 18 10.03 -5.25 10.54
C THR A 18 11.52 -5.57 10.59
N GLU A 19 11.90 -6.84 10.65
CA GLU A 19 13.29 -7.33 10.69
C GLU A 19 14.06 -7.01 9.39
N ALA A 20 13.38 -7.06 8.25
CA ALA A 20 13.93 -6.60 6.98
C ALA A 20 14.14 -5.06 6.90
N GLY A 21 13.77 -4.31 7.96
CA GLY A 21 14.00 -2.88 8.06
C GLY A 21 13.12 -2.05 7.10
N THR A 22 12.00 -2.60 6.64
CA THR A 22 11.06 -1.91 5.73
C THR A 22 10.46 -0.65 6.33
N GLY A 23 10.34 -0.60 7.66
CA GLY A 23 9.75 0.50 8.42
C GLY A 23 8.25 0.67 8.19
N LEU A 24 7.60 -0.35 7.63
CA LEU A 24 6.15 -0.41 7.52
C LEU A 24 5.55 -0.54 8.93
N ASN A 25 4.50 0.23 9.23
CA ASN A 25 3.85 0.26 10.55
C ASN A 25 2.32 0.44 10.46
N ARG A 26 1.76 0.24 9.27
CA ARG A 26 0.33 0.37 8.96
C ARG A 26 -0.04 -0.61 7.86
N LEU A 27 -1.33 -0.90 7.76
CA LEU A 27 -1.89 -1.73 6.70
C LEU A 27 -1.36 -1.32 5.32
N PHE A 28 -0.71 -2.25 4.61
CA PHE A 28 -0.27 -2.04 3.23
C PHE A 28 -1.44 -2.23 2.26
N LEU A 29 -2.39 -1.28 2.29
CA LEU A 29 -3.53 -1.23 1.40
C LEU A 29 -3.74 0.21 0.93
N HIS A 30 -3.65 0.43 -0.38
CA HIS A 30 -3.74 1.76 -0.99
C HIS A 30 -4.66 1.74 -2.21
N ALA A 31 -5.71 2.56 -2.18
CA ALA A 31 -6.57 2.79 -3.33
C ALA A 31 -5.85 3.68 -4.35
N ALA A 32 -4.98 3.07 -5.15
CA ALA A 32 -4.05 3.79 -6.02
C ALA A 32 -4.73 4.60 -7.14
N ALA A 33 -5.88 4.13 -7.62
CA ALA A 33 -6.63 4.82 -8.66
C ALA A 33 -8.13 4.60 -8.51
N LEU A 34 -8.90 5.63 -8.89
CA LEU A 34 -10.34 5.57 -9.05
C LEU A 34 -10.70 6.02 -10.47
N LYS A 35 -11.52 5.23 -11.15
CA LYS A 35 -12.08 5.58 -12.46
C LYS A 35 -13.60 5.57 -12.38
N PHE A 36 -14.23 6.66 -12.80
CA PHE A 36 -15.68 6.82 -12.75
C PHE A 36 -16.16 7.82 -13.79
N THR A 37 -17.46 7.84 -14.05
CA THR A 37 -18.09 8.84 -14.91
C THR A 37 -18.43 10.07 -14.09
N HIS A 38 -17.94 11.23 -14.48
CA HIS A 38 -18.21 12.47 -13.77
C HIS A 38 -19.72 12.80 -13.84
N PRO A 39 -20.40 13.01 -12.70
CA PRO A 39 -21.86 13.12 -12.67
C PRO A 39 -22.40 14.38 -13.36
N GLY A 40 -21.59 15.44 -13.46
CA GLY A 40 -21.99 16.70 -14.11
C GLY A 40 -21.69 16.76 -15.60
N THR A 41 -20.60 16.14 -16.05
CA THR A 41 -20.12 16.26 -17.45
C THR A 41 -20.32 15.00 -18.27
N GLY A 42 -20.56 13.84 -17.64
CA GLY A 42 -20.63 12.55 -18.32
C GLY A 42 -19.29 12.02 -18.81
N GLU A 43 -18.19 12.76 -18.60
CA GLU A 43 -16.87 12.35 -19.04
C GLU A 43 -16.29 11.28 -18.12
N VAL A 44 -15.53 10.35 -18.71
CA VAL A 44 -14.81 9.33 -17.95
C VAL A 44 -13.57 9.97 -17.33
N MET A 45 -13.53 10.03 -16.01
CA MET A 45 -12.41 10.55 -15.23
C MET A 45 -11.59 9.43 -14.63
N ARG A 46 -10.29 9.67 -14.50
CA ARG A 46 -9.35 8.82 -13.75
C ARG A 46 -8.53 9.67 -12.81
N ILE A 47 -8.58 9.34 -11.53
CA ILE A 47 -7.83 10.01 -10.47
C ILE A 47 -6.84 8.99 -9.90
N GLU A 48 -5.60 9.42 -9.68
CA GLU A 48 -4.56 8.61 -9.04
C GLU A 48 -4.09 9.29 -7.75
N ALA A 49 -3.78 8.48 -6.75
CA ALA A 49 -3.18 8.94 -5.51
C ALA A 49 -1.77 8.35 -5.39
N PRO A 50 -0.70 9.16 -5.22
CA PRO A 50 0.61 8.63 -4.92
C PRO A 50 0.57 7.92 -3.56
N MET A 51 1.34 6.83 -3.44
CA MET A 51 1.59 6.22 -2.13
C MET A 51 2.29 7.23 -1.21
N ASP A 52 2.07 7.12 0.10
CA ASP A 52 2.88 7.85 1.08
C ASP A 52 4.34 7.33 1.11
N ASP A 53 5.22 8.08 1.73
CA ASP A 53 6.65 7.76 1.74
C ASP A 53 6.97 6.51 2.54
N GLY A 54 6.13 6.13 3.51
CA GLY A 54 6.27 4.88 4.26
C GLY A 54 6.05 3.66 3.35
N LEU A 55 4.98 3.66 2.57
CA LEU A 55 4.68 2.59 1.61
C LEU A 55 5.75 2.52 0.51
N LYS A 56 6.21 3.68 -0.02
CA LYS A 56 7.30 3.72 -1.01
C LYS A 56 8.60 3.13 -0.44
N ARG A 57 9.00 3.54 0.77
CA ARG A 57 10.21 3.07 1.45
C ARG A 57 10.16 1.56 1.68
N CYS A 58 9.00 1.05 2.11
CA CYS A 58 8.78 -0.38 2.29
C CYS A 58 9.07 -1.14 0.99
N LEU A 59 8.45 -0.73 -0.14
CA LEU A 59 8.70 -1.37 -1.44
C LEU A 59 10.16 -1.24 -1.90
N GLN A 60 10.79 -0.09 -1.67
CA GLN A 60 12.20 0.11 -2.03
C GLN A 60 13.11 -0.86 -1.27
N LYS A 61 12.85 -1.08 0.03
CA LYS A 61 13.59 -2.07 0.83
C LYS A 61 13.38 -3.49 0.32
N LEU A 62 12.14 -3.87 0.04
CA LEU A 62 11.81 -5.21 -0.45
C LEU A 62 12.37 -5.51 -1.85
N ARG A 63 12.38 -4.53 -2.76
CA ARG A 63 12.99 -4.67 -4.10
C ARG A 63 14.50 -4.89 -4.05
N ASN A 64 15.15 -4.43 -2.99
CA ASN A 64 16.59 -4.55 -2.78
C ASN A 64 16.95 -5.70 -1.83
N ALA A 65 15.98 -6.28 -1.13
CA ALA A 65 16.17 -7.48 -0.34
C ALA A 65 16.45 -8.64 -1.29
N ARG A 66 17.59 -9.29 -1.12
CA ARG A 66 17.95 -10.52 -1.83
C ARG A 66 17.52 -11.73 -1.03
#